data_AF-A0A968MEM9-F1
#
_entry.id   AF-A0A968MEM9-F1
#
_cell.length_a   1.000
_cell.length_b   1.000
_cell.length_c   1.000
_cell.angle_alpha   90.00
_cell.angle_beta   90.00
_cell.angle_gamma   90.00
#
_symmetry.space_group_name_H-M   'P 1'
#
loop_
_entity.id
_entity.type
_entity.pdbx_description
1 polymer ?
#
loop_
_entity_poly.entity_id
_entity_poly.type
_entity_poly.pdbx_seq_one_letter_code
_entity_poly.pdbx_strand_id
1 'polypeptide(L)' 'MSPILRTININEVDVNALKAHPYINTNQANAIINYRNQHGNFQHLDDLRNIKILTAEVLNKIAPYLAF' A
#
# COMPACT_ATOMS: atom_id res chain seq x y z
N MET A 1 -7.97 -13.93 17.93
CA MET A 1 -6.84 -14.72 17.43
C MET A 1 -6.74 -14.43 15.94
N SER A 2 -5.76 -13.77 15.37
CA SER A 2 -4.44 -13.27 15.78
C SER A 2 -4.28 -11.87 15.14
N PRO A 3 -3.41 -10.97 15.63
CA PRO A 3 -3.16 -9.73 14.90
C PRO A 3 -2.67 -10.13 13.51
N ILE A 4 -3.07 -9.41 12.47
CA ILE A 4 -2.56 -9.63 11.12
C ILE A 4 -1.07 -9.26 11.17
N LEU A 5 -0.22 -10.20 11.58
CA LEU A 5 1.23 -10.08 11.77
C LEU A 5 1.98 -10.14 10.44
N ARG A 6 1.26 -10.03 9.31
CA ARG A 6 1.82 -10.22 7.98
C ARG A 6 1.95 -8.87 7.32
N THR A 7 3.17 -8.36 7.31
CA THR A 7 3.55 -7.21 6.48
C THR A 7 3.43 -7.60 5.00
N ILE A 8 3.00 -6.63 4.19
CA ILE A 8 2.91 -6.72 2.75
C ILE A 8 4.14 -6.02 2.18
N ASN A 9 4.96 -6.76 1.41
CA ASN A 9 6.01 -6.14 0.62
C ASN A 9 5.37 -5.35 -0.53
N ILE A 10 5.32 -4.02 -0.40
CA ILE A 10 4.63 -3.13 -1.33
C ILE A 10 5.30 -3.10 -2.72
N ASN A 11 6.58 -3.46 -2.78
CA ASN A 11 7.36 -3.49 -4.03
C ASN A 11 7.18 -4.78 -4.84
N GLU A 12 6.75 -5.87 -4.19
CA GLU A 12 6.59 -7.18 -4.84
C GLU A 12 5.13 -7.64 -4.97
N VAL A 13 4.24 -7.06 -4.17
CA VAL A 13 2.83 -7.48 -4.11
C VAL A 13 2.08 -7.20 -5.42
N ASP A 14 1.10 -8.06 -5.74
CA ASP A 14 0.15 -7.81 -6.82
C ASP A 14 -1.07 -6.98 -6.35
N VAL A 15 -1.90 -6.59 -7.30
CA VAL A 15 -3.09 -5.78 -7.00
C VAL A 15 -4.12 -6.54 -6.16
N ASN A 16 -4.19 -7.87 -6.25
CA ASN A 16 -5.20 -8.68 -5.58
C ASN A 16 -4.91 -8.81 -4.09
N ALA A 17 -3.64 -9.00 -3.72
CA ALA A 17 -3.20 -9.00 -2.34
C ALA A 17 -3.39 -7.63 -1.68
N LEU A 18 -3.22 -6.51 -2.41
CA LEU A 18 -3.57 -5.19 -1.90
C LEU A 18 -5.09 -5.02 -1.69
N LYS A 19 -5.92 -5.50 -2.62
CA LYS A 19 -7.40 -5.46 -2.48
C LYS A 19 -7.93 -6.30 -1.31
N ALA A 20 -7.19 -7.32 -0.90
CA ALA A 20 -7.54 -8.13 0.26
C ALA A 20 -7.30 -7.41 1.60
N HIS A 21 -6.59 -6.28 1.58
CA HIS A 21 -6.28 -5.52 2.79
C HIS A 21 -7.51 -4.70 3.27
N PRO A 22 -7.92 -4.79 4.55
CA PRO A 22 -9.15 -4.16 5.06
C PRO A 22 -9.25 -2.64 4.87
N TYR A 23 -8.10 -1.97 4.75
CA TYR A 23 -8.00 -0.52 4.63
C TYR A 23 -7.64 -0.02 3.21
N ILE A 24 -7.56 -0.93 2.22
CA ILE A 24 -7.23 -0.58 0.84
C ILE A 24 -8.39 -1.01 -0.06
N ASN A 25 -8.98 -0.05 -0.77
CA ASN A 25 -9.98 -0.34 -1.79
C ASN A 25 -9.34 -0.57 -3.16
N THR A 26 -10.15 -1.04 -4.12
CA THR A 26 -9.71 -1.32 -5.50
C THR A 26 -9.01 -0.14 -6.18
N ASN A 27 -9.51 1.08 -6.01
CA ASN A 27 -8.93 2.26 -6.66
C ASN A 27 -7.56 2.60 -6.06
N GLN A 28 -7.42 2.47 -4.74
CA GLN A 28 -6.15 2.67 -4.04
C GLN A 28 -5.13 1.59 -4.42
N ALA A 29 -5.53 0.32 -4.46
CA ALA A 29 -4.66 -0.78 -4.89
C ALA A 29 -4.14 -0.56 -6.32
N ASN A 30 -5.02 -0.22 -7.26
CA ASN A 30 -4.63 0.10 -8.63
C ASN A 30 -3.68 1.30 -8.68
N ALA A 31 -3.95 2.35 -7.91
CA ALA A 31 -3.10 3.54 -7.88
C ALA A 31 -1.69 3.25 -7.35
N ILE A 32 -1.57 2.41 -6.31
CA ILE A 32 -0.28 1.96 -5.76
C ILE A 32 0.54 1.22 -6.82
N ILE A 33 -0.07 0.22 -7.48
CA ILE A 33 0.63 -0.58 -8.49
C ILE A 33 1.02 0.28 -9.69
N ASN A 34 0.12 1.16 -10.16
CA ASN A 34 0.41 2.06 -11.27
C ASN A 34 1.54 3.04 -10.94
N TYR A 35 1.54 3.60 -9.73
CA TYR A 35 2.59 4.50 -9.28
C TYR A 35 3.94 3.78 -9.22
N ARG A 36 4.00 2.58 -8.62
CA ARG A 36 5.19 1.73 -8.58
C ARG A 36 5.74 1.44 -9.96
N ASN A 37 4.87 1.08 -10.91
CA ASN A 37 5.29 0.77 -12.28
C ASN A 37 5.85 2.01 -13.02
N GLN A 38 5.40 3.22 -12.66
CA GLN A 38 5.83 4.46 -13.31
C GLN A 38 7.07 5.10 -12.65
N HIS A 39 7.22 4.97 -11.34
CA HIS A 39 8.23 5.68 -10.55
C HIS A 39 9.29 4.75 -9.94
N GLY A 40 9.10 3.43 -10.04
CA GLY A 40 9.95 2.42 -9.42
C GLY A 40 9.52 2.08 -7.99
N ASN A 41 10.43 1.43 -7.27
CA ASN A 41 10.17 0.92 -5.93
C ASN A 41 10.01 2.05 -4.90
N PHE A 42 9.04 1.90 -4.02
CA PHE A 42 8.89 2.74 -2.83
C PHE A 42 10.05 2.45 -1.87
N GLN A 43 10.71 3.49 -1.36
CA GLN A 43 11.80 3.39 -0.39
C GLN A 43 11.28 3.57 1.04
N HIS A 44 10.25 4.40 1.21
CA HIS A 44 9.66 4.69 2.51
C HIS A 44 8.19 5.11 2.39
N LEU A 45 7.48 5.12 3.53
CA LEU A 45 6.05 5.44 3.60
C LEU A 45 5.71 6.78 2.96
N ASP A 46 6.62 7.75 3.01
CA ASP A 46 6.43 9.09 2.46
C ASP A 46 6.26 9.09 0.93
N ASP A 47 6.77 8.09 0.22
CA ASP A 47 6.62 7.98 -1.23
C ASP A 47 5.16 7.77 -1.63
N LEU A 48 4.39 7.08 -0.78
CA LEU A 48 2.97 6.81 -0.99
C LEU A 48 2.13 8.09 -0.85
N ARG A 49 2.64 9.16 -0.23
CA ARG A 49 1.95 10.47 -0.15
C ARG A 49 1.82 11.16 -1.50
N ASN A 50 2.63 10.78 -2.48
CA ASN A 50 2.51 11.27 -3.85
C ASN A 50 1.26 10.73 -4.56
N ILE A 51 0.64 9.68 -4.02
CA ILE A 51 -0.58 9.08 -4.54
C ILE A 51 -1.79 9.77 -3.91
N LYS A 52 -2.36 10.76 -4.60
CA LYS A 52 -3.42 11.66 -4.08
C LYS A 52 -4.64 10.96 -3.46
N ILE A 53 -4.98 9.74 -3.89
CA ILE A 53 -6.12 8.97 -3.34
C ILE A 53 -5.80 8.28 -2.00
N LEU A 54 -4.51 8.20 -1.62
CA LEU A 54 -4.07 7.74 -0.31
C LEU A 54 -4.05 8.94 0.65
N THR A 55 -5.18 9.15 1.34
CA THR A 55 -5.27 10.18 2.37
C THR A 55 -4.34 9.84 3.54
N ALA A 56 -4.00 10.86 4.35
CA ALA A 56 -3.20 10.66 5.56
C ALA A 56 -3.81 9.61 6.51
N GLU A 57 -5.14 9.56 6.61
CA GLU A 57 -5.84 8.56 7.42
C GLU A 57 -5.61 7.13 6.91
N VAL A 58 -5.72 6.92 5.59
CA VAL A 58 -5.47 5.61 4.98
C VAL A 58 -4.01 5.20 5.16
N LEU A 59 -3.07 6.12 4.91
CA LEU A 59 -1.64 5.88 5.10
C LEU A 59 -1.32 5.47 6.55
N ASN A 60 -1.87 6.18 7.54
CA ASN A 60 -1.68 5.85 8.95
C ASN A 60 -2.23 4.46 9.30
N LYS A 61 -3.36 4.06 8.69
CA LYS A 61 -3.97 2.74 8.90
C LYS A 61 -3.17 1.59 8.27
N ILE A 62 -2.57 1.81 7.09
CA ILE A 62 -1.83 0.76 6.37
C ILE A 62 -0.35 0.70 6.77
N ALA A 63 0.24 1.80 7.22
CA ALA A 63 1.67 1.92 7.59
C ALA A 63 2.23 0.74 8.41
N PRO A 64 1.58 0.26 9.50
CA PRO A 64 2.12 -0.85 10.28
C PRO A 64 2.13 -2.20 9.55
N TYR A 65 1.49 -2.29 8.38
CA TYR A 65 1.40 -3.49 7.56
C TYR A 65 2.24 -3.43 6.28
N LEU A 66 3.01 -2.36 6.05
CA LEU A 66 3.84 -2.23 4.84
C LEU A 66 5.31 -2.54 5.13
N ALA A 67 5.92 -3.26 4.20
CA ALA A 67 7.36 -3.43 4.06
C ALA A 67 7.79 -2.90 2.69
N PHE A 68 8.99 -2.32 2.63
CA PHE A 68 9.58 -1.69 1.44
C PHE A 68 10.73 -2.57 0.94
#